data_AF-A0A9P9CMA5-F1
#
_entry.id   AF-A0A9P9CMA5-F1
#
_cell.length_a   1.000
_cell.length_b   1.000
_cell.length_c   1.000
_cell.angle_alpha   90.00
_cell.angle_beta   90.00
_cell.angle_gamma   90.00
#
_symmetry.space_group_name_H-M   'P 1'
#
loop_
_entity.id
_entity.type
_entity.pdbx_description
1 polymer ?
#
loop_
_entity_poly.entity_id
_entity_poly.type
_entity_poly.pdbx_seq_one_letter_code
_entity_poly.pdbx_strand_id
1 'polypeptide(L)'
;MSRALGAAFLSHQVVELERAVANNHANTPNSPRRGGGGGGMRGRGRGGGGANNSAKRGGHRSQTSDDASGEDSRMSLPVGTAIVVLDASVLVHAPGAVKRWCRDHIGPDLVVPLEVLNTLDLLKKGTSLLAQRARAASRLLESLVGSDTRLRVQRDEAFVPWDDIPIMSTSDSDSDDSLPPPEWLRRMLCCARWEAAHNSHAPTRPSATVLVAVAESGVPVDATTEFVPGRNDCRADGALIRVWVPRVSGLRLFAARPSAAGAGPGSKFDRLPADAYASLAAEMVPIVAPTTVPRARGKQLFDPKSDDAYSYADPLHPDSPRFSRTAPAPATVPLARKPGSSGTGARKRDEQPLLLPPPPPPQQQQSQQYHPVRVVRVLARGEKLDP
;
A
#
# COMPACT_ATOMS: atom_id res chain seq x y z
N MET A 1 -12.20 12.36 -5.23
CA MET A 1 -11.02 11.47 -5.25
C MET A 1 -10.82 10.78 -6.59
N SER A 2 -11.88 10.32 -7.28
CA SER A 2 -11.78 9.65 -8.59
C SER A 2 -11.00 10.42 -9.67
N ARG A 3 -11.14 11.75 -9.77
CA ARG A 3 -10.37 12.56 -10.74
C ARG A 3 -8.87 12.66 -10.42
N ALA A 4 -8.50 12.68 -9.14
CA ALA A 4 -7.09 12.72 -8.72
C ALA A 4 -6.42 11.35 -8.91
N LEU A 5 -7.15 10.26 -8.65
CA LEU A 5 -6.68 8.90 -8.91
C LEU A 5 -6.54 8.61 -10.41
N GLY A 6 -7.46 9.09 -11.24
CA GLY A 6 -7.34 8.99 -12.70
C GLY A 6 -6.10 9.72 -13.26
N ALA A 7 -5.80 10.92 -12.74
CA ALA A 7 -4.61 11.67 -13.14
C ALA A 7 -3.31 10.97 -12.67
N ALA A 8 -3.30 10.42 -11.46
CA ALA A 8 -2.16 9.66 -10.94
C ALA A 8 -1.91 8.36 -11.74
N PHE A 9 -2.98 7.65 -12.11
CA PHE A 9 -2.89 6.44 -12.94
C PHE A 9 -2.33 6.74 -14.33
N LEU A 10 -2.79 7.81 -14.99
CA LEU A 10 -2.24 8.24 -16.28
C LEU A 10 -0.78 8.69 -16.15
N SER A 11 -0.43 9.40 -15.07
CA SER A 11 0.95 9.79 -14.81
C SER A 11 1.86 8.58 -14.60
N HIS A 12 1.37 7.53 -13.93
CA HIS A 12 2.10 6.29 -13.74
C HIS A 12 2.31 5.54 -15.06
N GLN A 13 1.27 5.44 -15.91
CA GLN A 13 1.39 4.84 -17.24
C GLN A 13 2.40 5.57 -18.15
N VAL A 14 2.45 6.90 -18.10
CA VAL A 14 3.45 7.68 -18.84
C VAL A 14 4.87 7.39 -18.33
N VAL A 15 5.06 7.32 -17.02
CA VAL A 15 6.37 6.99 -16.42
C VAL A 15 6.81 5.57 -16.77
N GLU A 16 5.90 4.59 -16.79
CA GLU A 16 6.21 3.23 -17.25
C GLU A 16 6.61 3.18 -18.72
N LEU A 17 5.91 3.93 -19.58
CA LEU A 17 6.26 4.07 -20.99
C LEU A 17 7.63 4.75 -21.18
N GLU A 18 7.90 5.83 -20.46
CA GLU A 18 9.20 6.51 -20.51
C GLU A 18 10.34 5.59 -20.06
N ARG A 19 10.10 4.79 -19.01
CA ARG A 19 11.07 3.81 -18.52
C ARG A 19 11.30 2.67 -19.52
N ALA A 20 10.25 2.19 -20.17
CA ALA A 20 10.34 1.15 -21.22
C ALA A 20 11.10 1.66 -22.45
N VAL A 21 10.87 2.91 -22.87
CA VAL A 21 11.59 3.55 -23.99
C VAL A 21 13.06 3.79 -23.63
N ALA A 22 13.35 4.27 -22.42
CA ALA A 22 14.73 4.48 -21.95
C ALA A 22 15.51 3.16 -21.87
N ASN A 23 14.90 2.08 -21.38
CA ASN A 23 15.53 0.75 -21.35
C ASN A 23 15.74 0.18 -22.76
N ASN A 24 14.88 0.49 -23.73
CA ASN A 24 15.09 0.09 -25.12
C ASN A 24 16.25 0.84 -25.81
N HIS A 25 16.65 2.01 -25.30
CA HIS A 25 17.82 2.76 -25.80
C HIS A 25 19.12 2.45 -25.04
N ALA A 26 19.05 1.83 -23.86
CA ALA A 26 20.23 1.49 -23.06
C ALA A 26 20.99 0.24 -23.57
N ASN A 27 20.43 -0.53 -24.51
CA ASN A 27 21.04 -1.75 -25.04
C ASN A 27 21.99 -1.55 -26.23
N THR A 28 22.44 -0.34 -26.55
CA THR A 28 23.59 -0.15 -27.45
C THR A 28 24.90 -0.48 -26.73
N PRO A 29 25.60 -1.57 -27.09
CA PRO A 29 26.83 -2.01 -26.42
C PRO A 29 28.01 -1.23 -27.00
N ASN A 30 28.09 0.07 -26.73
CA ASN A 30 29.25 0.87 -27.13
C ASN A 30 29.40 2.15 -26.30
N SER A 31 29.57 2.02 -24.98
CA SER A 31 30.10 3.13 -24.19
C SER A 31 31.55 2.84 -23.81
N PRO A 32 32.53 3.52 -24.42
CA PRO A 32 33.93 3.30 -24.14
C PRO A 32 34.24 3.81 -22.73
N ARG A 33 34.96 2.97 -21.98
CA ARG A 33 35.69 3.34 -20.77
C ARG A 33 36.42 4.67 -20.99
N ARG A 34 35.91 5.76 -20.41
CA ARG A 34 36.66 7.01 -20.26
C ARG A 34 37.10 7.15 -18.81
N GLY A 35 38.34 6.70 -18.58
CA GLY A 35 39.13 7.20 -17.47
C GLY A 35 39.51 8.67 -17.67
N GLY A 36 40.11 9.23 -16.62
CA GLY A 36 40.58 10.61 -16.55
C GLY A 36 39.71 11.40 -15.57
N GLY A 37 40.17 11.78 -14.38
CA GLY A 37 41.50 12.26 -14.06
C GLY A 37 41.49 13.79 -14.10
N GLY A 38 41.87 14.40 -12.99
CA GLY A 38 42.44 15.74 -13.00
C GLY A 38 41.48 16.90 -12.75
N GLY A 39 41.62 17.48 -11.56
CA GLY A 39 42.04 18.88 -11.49
C GLY A 39 40.96 19.93 -11.31
N GLY A 40 41.24 20.86 -10.41
CA GLY A 40 41.05 22.27 -10.74
C GLY A 40 39.96 23.03 -10.00
N MET A 41 40.32 23.46 -8.79
CA MET A 41 40.38 24.88 -8.43
C MET A 41 39.13 25.78 -8.45
N ARG A 42 38.92 26.38 -7.26
CA ARG A 42 38.77 27.82 -6.97
C ARG A 42 37.38 28.46 -7.06
N GLY A 43 36.99 29.04 -5.93
CA GLY A 43 35.95 30.07 -5.77
C GLY A 43 35.40 30.04 -4.35
N ARG A 44 36.16 30.41 -3.30
CA ARG A 44 36.49 31.78 -2.84
C ARG A 44 35.24 32.65 -2.57
N GLY A 45 34.93 32.79 -1.27
CA GLY A 45 34.01 33.77 -0.68
C GLY A 45 33.55 33.23 0.68
N ARG A 46 34.29 33.34 1.79
CA ARG A 46 34.87 34.50 2.52
C ARG A 46 33.80 35.36 3.19
N GLY A 47 33.74 35.23 4.53
CA GLY A 47 32.93 36.00 5.48
C GLY A 47 32.12 35.03 6.33
N GLY A 48 32.63 34.48 7.44
CA GLY A 48 33.13 35.18 8.63
C GLY A 48 32.07 35.00 9.70
N GLY A 49 32.33 34.72 10.97
CA GLY A 49 33.51 34.38 11.74
C GLY A 49 32.93 33.87 13.07
N GLY A 50 33.60 32.92 13.71
CA GLY A 50 33.06 32.31 14.92
C GLY A 50 33.81 31.06 15.32
N ALA A 51 35.13 31.21 15.41
CA ALA A 51 35.99 30.23 16.04
C ALA A 51 35.57 30.05 17.50
N ASN A 52 35.41 28.80 17.94
CA ASN A 52 36.19 28.30 19.06
C ASN A 52 36.11 26.77 19.16
N ASN A 53 37.25 26.18 18.81
CA ASN A 53 38.03 25.25 19.62
C ASN A 53 37.70 23.75 19.65
N SER A 54 38.83 23.03 19.60
CA SER A 54 39.09 21.62 19.93
C SER A 54 38.41 20.60 19.02
N ALA A 55 39.00 20.25 17.88
CA ALA A 55 40.26 19.52 17.71
C ALA A 55 40.29 18.14 18.40
N LYS A 56 40.73 17.14 17.62
CA LYS A 56 41.16 15.78 18.01
C LYS A 56 40.04 14.80 18.40
N ARG A 57 39.58 14.02 17.44
CA ARG A 57 40.24 12.76 17.04
C ARG A 57 39.49 12.16 15.87
N GLY A 58 40.22 11.94 14.77
CA GLY A 58 39.81 11.05 13.69
C GLY A 58 39.70 9.62 14.22
N GLY A 59 38.55 9.31 14.79
CA GLY A 59 38.09 7.93 14.88
C GLY A 59 37.40 7.63 13.56
N HIS A 60 38.12 7.01 12.63
CA HIS A 60 37.52 5.99 11.78
C HIS A 60 36.89 4.97 12.74
N ARG A 61 35.69 5.25 13.23
CA ARG A 61 34.78 4.20 13.69
C ARG A 61 34.51 3.43 12.42
N SER A 62 35.35 2.43 12.18
CA SER A 62 34.91 1.17 11.61
C SER A 62 33.59 0.87 12.33
N GLN A 63 32.49 1.29 11.70
CA GLN A 63 31.17 0.80 12.03
C GLN A 63 31.29 -0.68 11.69
N THR A 64 31.75 -1.45 12.67
CA THR A 64 31.72 -2.89 12.67
C THR A 64 30.27 -3.25 12.40
N SER A 65 30.05 -3.66 11.16
CA SER A 65 28.78 -3.97 10.50
C SER A 65 28.09 -5.21 11.07
N ASP A 66 28.56 -5.72 12.21
CA ASP A 66 28.42 -7.14 12.52
C ASP A 66 27.34 -7.45 13.57
N ASP A 67 26.87 -6.47 14.34
CA ASP A 67 25.88 -6.70 15.42
C ASP A 67 24.42 -6.36 15.08
N ALA A 68 24.12 -5.90 13.86
CA ALA A 68 22.73 -5.64 13.44
C ALA A 68 22.02 -6.89 12.86
N SER A 69 22.71 -8.02 12.76
CA SER A 69 22.22 -9.22 12.04
C SER A 69 21.32 -10.14 12.88
N GLY A 70 21.33 -10.02 14.21
CA GLY A 70 20.64 -10.97 15.11
C GLY A 70 19.13 -10.78 15.25
N GLU A 71 18.61 -9.55 15.13
CA GLU A 71 17.17 -9.28 15.36
C GLU A 71 16.30 -9.44 14.12
N ASP A 72 16.87 -9.43 12.91
CA ASP A 72 16.11 -9.46 11.65
C ASP A 72 15.52 -10.84 11.34
N SER A 73 16.08 -11.91 11.90
CA SER A 73 15.61 -13.30 11.66
C SER A 73 14.17 -13.55 12.17
N ARG A 74 13.72 -12.80 13.19
CA ARG A 74 12.42 -13.01 13.85
C ARG A 74 11.22 -12.46 13.09
N MET A 75 11.44 -11.76 11.97
CA MET A 75 10.37 -11.19 11.15
C MET A 75 10.34 -11.78 9.73
N SER A 76 11.05 -12.89 9.54
CA SER A 76 10.97 -13.67 8.31
C SER A 76 9.56 -14.26 8.20
N LEU A 77 8.96 -14.06 7.03
CA LEU A 77 7.70 -14.69 6.69
C LEU A 77 7.94 -16.21 6.54
N PRO A 78 6.94 -17.05 6.84
CA PRO A 78 7.05 -18.49 6.61
C PRO A 78 7.52 -18.79 5.18
N VAL A 79 8.45 -19.72 5.04
CA VAL A 79 8.93 -20.17 3.72
C VAL A 79 7.74 -20.68 2.91
N GLY A 80 7.66 -20.28 1.64
CA GLY A 80 6.54 -20.63 0.76
C GLY A 80 5.30 -19.73 0.89
N THR A 81 5.37 -18.65 1.68
CA THR A 81 4.35 -17.60 1.63
C THR A 81 4.37 -16.97 0.24
N ALA A 82 3.24 -17.04 -0.47
CA ALA A 82 3.11 -16.43 -1.79
C ALA A 82 2.52 -15.02 -1.70
N ILE A 83 1.53 -14.83 -0.83
CA ILE A 83 0.79 -13.58 -0.70
C ILE A 83 0.59 -13.23 0.76
N VAL A 84 0.74 -11.95 1.06
CA VAL A 84 0.42 -11.37 2.37
C VAL A 84 -0.62 -10.27 2.16
N VAL A 85 -1.79 -10.47 2.75
CA VAL A 85 -2.87 -9.48 2.78
C VAL A 85 -2.68 -8.63 4.04
N LEU A 86 -2.51 -7.33 3.85
CA LEU A 86 -2.16 -6.40 4.93
C LEU A 86 -3.42 -5.88 5.62
N ASP A 87 -3.44 -5.91 6.95
CA ASP A 87 -4.41 -5.17 7.77
C ASP A 87 -3.93 -3.72 8.03
N ALA A 88 -4.86 -2.82 8.38
CA ALA A 88 -4.55 -1.45 8.76
C ALA A 88 -3.60 -1.39 9.96
N SER A 89 -3.72 -2.34 10.90
CA SER A 89 -2.84 -2.41 12.07
C SER A 89 -1.37 -2.55 11.70
N VAL A 90 -1.03 -3.34 10.68
CA VAL A 90 0.35 -3.53 10.22
C VAL A 90 0.94 -2.24 9.69
N LEU A 91 0.18 -1.50 8.89
CA LEU A 91 0.63 -0.24 8.31
C LEU A 91 0.82 0.86 9.36
N VAL A 92 -0.05 0.88 10.37
CA VAL A 92 -0.03 1.88 11.45
C VAL A 92 1.03 1.56 12.51
N HIS A 93 1.12 0.31 12.95
CA HIS A 93 1.94 -0.09 14.10
C HIS A 93 3.24 -0.78 13.71
N ALA A 94 3.32 -1.41 12.53
CA ALA A 94 4.49 -2.14 12.06
C ALA A 94 4.95 -1.73 10.64
N PRO A 95 5.03 -0.43 10.28
CA PRO A 95 5.40 -0.01 8.92
C PRO A 95 6.81 -0.48 8.50
N GLY A 96 7.71 -0.70 9.47
CA GLY A 96 9.03 -1.28 9.22
C GLY A 96 8.99 -2.70 8.66
N ALA A 97 7.97 -3.49 9.01
CA ALA A 97 7.77 -4.84 8.46
C ALA A 97 7.44 -4.78 6.97
N VAL A 98 6.50 -3.91 6.59
CA VAL A 98 6.13 -3.69 5.19
C VAL A 98 7.33 -3.26 4.35
N LYS A 99 8.12 -2.29 4.84
CA LYS A 99 9.35 -1.84 4.15
C LYS A 99 10.36 -2.96 3.93
N ARG A 100 10.59 -3.82 4.92
CA ARG A 100 11.52 -4.95 4.78
C ARG A 100 11.01 -5.96 3.77
N TRP A 101 9.72 -6.32 3.84
CA TRP A 101 9.13 -7.25 2.89
C TRP A 101 9.20 -6.73 1.46
N CYS A 102 9.02 -5.44 1.24
CA CYS A 102 9.24 -4.78 -0.06
C CYS A 102 10.70 -4.85 -0.54
N ARG A 103 11.67 -4.68 0.37
CA ARG A 103 13.10 -4.72 0.03
C ARG A 103 13.58 -6.10 -0.43
N ASP A 104 13.03 -7.16 0.14
CA ASP A 104 13.47 -8.53 -0.13
C ASP A 104 12.95 -8.98 -1.50
N HIS A 105 13.75 -8.87 -2.58
CA HIS A 105 13.33 -9.16 -3.97
C HIS A 105 12.71 -10.56 -4.20
N ILE A 106 12.86 -11.49 -3.26
CA ILE A 106 12.36 -12.87 -3.31
C ILE A 106 11.15 -13.07 -2.36
N GLY A 107 10.61 -12.00 -1.78
CA GLY A 107 9.48 -12.07 -0.85
C GLY A 107 8.12 -12.26 -1.52
N PRO A 108 7.04 -12.40 -0.71
CA PRO A 108 5.68 -12.58 -1.22
C PRO A 108 5.11 -11.31 -1.83
N ASP A 109 4.04 -11.44 -2.61
CA ASP A 109 3.26 -10.29 -3.04
C ASP A 109 2.47 -9.73 -1.86
N LEU A 110 2.47 -8.41 -1.73
CA LEU A 110 1.78 -7.69 -0.67
C LEU A 110 0.51 -7.09 -1.26
N VAL A 111 -0.64 -7.44 -0.69
CA VAL A 111 -1.95 -6.95 -1.12
C VAL A 111 -2.52 -6.05 -0.04
N VAL A 112 -2.86 -4.81 -0.42
CA VAL A 112 -3.57 -3.85 0.43
C VAL A 112 -5.06 -3.88 0.05
N PRO A 113 -5.95 -4.38 0.92
CA PRO A 113 -7.39 -4.32 0.66
C PRO A 113 -7.91 -2.89 0.55
N LEU A 114 -8.94 -2.67 -0.27
CA LEU A 114 -9.56 -1.35 -0.44
C LEU A 114 -10.14 -0.81 0.88
N GLU A 115 -10.65 -1.70 1.75
CA GLU A 115 -11.18 -1.31 3.06
C GLU A 115 -10.09 -0.80 4.02
N VAL A 116 -8.83 -1.24 3.86
CA VAL A 116 -7.70 -0.67 4.62
C VAL A 116 -7.47 0.79 4.23
N LEU A 117 -7.54 1.12 2.93
CA LEU A 117 -7.41 2.49 2.46
C LEU A 117 -8.52 3.38 3.01
N ASN A 118 -9.77 2.89 2.97
CA ASN A 118 -10.91 3.59 3.58
C ASN A 118 -10.70 3.79 5.10
N THR A 119 -10.17 2.78 5.78
CA THR A 119 -9.87 2.85 7.21
C THR A 119 -8.79 3.89 7.53
N LEU A 120 -7.68 3.92 6.78
CA LEU A 120 -6.64 4.95 6.93
C LEU A 120 -7.21 6.37 6.69
N ASP A 121 -8.14 6.52 5.75
CA ASP A 121 -8.81 7.78 5.45
C ASP A 121 -9.75 8.27 6.56
N LEU A 122 -10.34 7.34 7.30
CA LEU A 122 -11.10 7.68 8.51
C LEU A 122 -10.16 8.04 9.66
N LEU A 123 -9.07 7.27 9.83
CA LEU A 123 -8.11 7.44 10.92
C LEU A 123 -7.26 8.70 10.78
N LYS A 124 -6.98 9.19 9.56
CA LYS A 124 -6.17 10.40 9.34
C LYS A 124 -6.86 11.70 9.77
N LYS A 125 -8.11 11.65 10.25
CA LYS A 125 -8.84 12.81 10.75
C LYS A 125 -8.44 13.12 12.20
N GLY A 126 -8.18 14.39 12.52
CA GLY A 126 -7.78 14.83 13.86
C GLY A 126 -6.27 14.84 14.13
N THR A 127 -5.85 15.12 15.35
CA THR A 127 -4.44 15.34 15.72
C THR A 127 -3.84 14.24 16.58
N SER A 128 -4.60 13.17 16.86
CA SER A 128 -4.15 12.04 17.68
C SER A 128 -2.91 11.36 17.13
N LEU A 129 -2.16 10.66 17.99
CA LEU A 129 -0.99 9.88 17.58
C LEU A 129 -1.37 8.82 16.53
N LEU A 130 -2.54 8.20 16.68
CA LEU A 130 -3.09 7.26 15.71
C LEU A 130 -3.32 7.95 14.35
N ALA A 131 -3.88 9.17 14.33
CA ALA A 131 -4.07 9.94 13.10
C ALA A 131 -2.75 10.32 12.44
N GLN A 132 -1.73 10.70 13.23
CA GLN A 132 -0.39 10.97 12.72
C GLN A 132 0.24 9.72 12.08
N ARG A 133 0.14 8.56 12.74
CA ARG A 133 0.61 7.27 12.21
C ARG A 133 -0.16 6.86 10.94
N ALA A 134 -1.48 7.04 10.90
CA ALA A 134 -2.29 6.77 9.72
C ALA A 134 -1.89 7.65 8.51
N ARG A 135 -1.56 8.94 8.74
CA ARG A 135 -0.99 9.80 7.68
C ARG A 135 0.37 9.31 7.19
N ALA A 136 1.24 8.88 8.11
CA ALA A 136 2.54 8.32 7.75
C ALA A 136 2.39 7.02 6.94
N ALA A 137 1.46 6.15 7.34
CA ALA A 137 1.10 4.93 6.62
C ALA A 137 0.55 5.23 5.20
N SER A 138 -0.31 6.24 5.06
CA SER A 138 -0.84 6.64 3.75
C SER A 138 0.28 7.12 2.82
N ARG A 139 1.19 7.99 3.31
CA ARG A 139 2.37 8.45 2.56
C ARG A 139 3.32 7.30 2.19
N LEU A 140 3.48 6.33 3.10
CA LEU A 140 4.27 5.12 2.83
C LEU A 140 3.67 4.38 1.62
N LEU A 141 2.36 4.11 1.63
CA LEU A 141 1.69 3.43 0.53
C LEU A 141 1.81 4.19 -0.77
N GLU A 142 1.60 5.51 -0.77
CA GLU A 142 1.78 6.35 -1.97
C GLU A 142 3.19 6.24 -2.56
N SER A 143 4.23 6.10 -1.72
CA SER A 143 5.61 5.95 -2.19
C SER A 143 5.93 4.56 -2.74
N LEU A 144 5.28 3.52 -2.20
CA LEU A 144 5.57 2.12 -2.54
C LEU A 144 4.68 1.61 -3.69
N VAL A 145 3.40 1.98 -3.72
CA VAL A 145 2.45 1.54 -4.75
C VAL A 145 2.86 2.16 -6.09
N GLY A 146 3.09 1.29 -7.08
CA GLY A 146 3.57 1.67 -8.42
C GLY A 146 5.09 1.75 -8.54
N SER A 147 5.82 1.89 -7.43
CA SER A 147 7.29 1.80 -7.38
C SER A 147 7.76 0.35 -7.18
N ASP A 148 7.12 -0.37 -6.27
CA ASP A 148 7.36 -1.77 -5.99
C ASP A 148 6.30 -2.63 -6.69
N THR A 149 6.74 -3.51 -7.58
CA THR A 149 5.87 -4.39 -8.37
C THR A 149 5.14 -5.44 -7.53
N ARG A 150 5.62 -5.71 -6.31
CA ARG A 150 5.03 -6.70 -5.40
C ARG A 150 3.97 -6.11 -4.47
N LEU A 151 4.02 -4.82 -4.19
CA LEU A 151 2.97 -4.16 -3.41
C LEU A 151 1.88 -3.65 -4.33
N ARG A 152 0.70 -4.28 -4.25
CA ARG A 152 -0.48 -3.89 -5.01
C ARG A 152 -1.67 -3.61 -4.13
N VAL A 153 -2.57 -2.76 -4.63
CA VAL A 153 -3.89 -2.56 -4.06
C VAL A 153 -4.83 -3.63 -4.62
N GLN A 154 -5.77 -4.10 -3.79
CA GLN A 154 -6.85 -4.98 -4.22
C GLN A 154 -7.59 -4.37 -5.42
N ARG A 155 -7.91 -5.21 -6.42
CA ARG A 155 -8.72 -4.80 -7.58
C ARG A 155 -10.21 -4.80 -7.24
N ASP A 156 -11.02 -4.03 -7.94
CA ASP A 156 -12.46 -3.92 -7.65
C ASP A 156 -13.19 -5.27 -7.82
N GLU A 157 -12.76 -6.09 -8.77
CA GLU A 157 -13.26 -7.44 -9.01
C GLU A 157 -12.66 -8.50 -8.09
N ALA A 158 -11.62 -8.15 -7.32
CA ALA A 158 -10.90 -9.08 -6.45
C ALA A 158 -11.63 -9.31 -5.11
N PHE A 159 -12.88 -9.77 -5.19
CA PHE A 159 -13.78 -9.93 -4.06
C PHE A 159 -14.61 -11.22 -4.15
N VAL A 160 -14.86 -11.85 -3.01
CA VAL A 160 -15.79 -12.99 -2.86
C VAL A 160 -16.96 -12.54 -1.98
N PRO A 161 -18.23 -12.75 -2.39
CA PRO A 161 -19.39 -12.47 -1.54
C PRO A 161 -19.26 -13.13 -0.16
N TRP A 162 -19.68 -12.44 0.89
CA TRP A 162 -19.53 -12.93 2.27
C TRP A 162 -20.19 -14.29 2.49
N ASP A 163 -21.35 -14.52 1.88
CA ASP A 163 -22.13 -15.75 2.04
C ASP A 163 -21.46 -16.97 1.39
N ASP A 164 -20.50 -16.75 0.48
CA ASP A 164 -19.72 -17.81 -0.18
C ASP A 164 -18.47 -18.20 0.63
N ILE A 165 -18.21 -17.54 1.76
CA ILE A 165 -17.04 -17.80 2.59
C ILE A 165 -17.35 -18.95 3.56
N PRO A 166 -16.62 -20.08 3.48
CA PRO A 166 -16.77 -21.16 4.44
C PRO A 166 -16.25 -20.73 5.81
N ILE A 167 -17.18 -20.43 6.71
CA ILE A 167 -16.91 -20.14 8.12
C ILE A 167 -17.00 -21.46 8.90
N MET A 168 -15.95 -21.81 9.62
CA MET A 168 -15.95 -22.94 10.54
C MET A 168 -16.89 -22.60 11.71
N SER A 169 -18.07 -23.22 11.72
CA SER A 169 -18.96 -23.21 12.88
C SER A 169 -18.26 -23.92 14.02
N THR A 170 -17.99 -23.23 15.12
CA THR A 170 -17.55 -23.85 16.37
C THR A 170 -18.73 -24.64 16.92
N SER A 171 -18.84 -25.90 16.52
CA SER A 171 -20.03 -26.75 16.69
C SER A 171 -20.41 -27.08 18.12
N ASP A 172 -19.62 -26.66 19.12
CA ASP A 172 -19.68 -27.25 20.47
C ASP A 172 -20.05 -26.22 21.55
N SER A 173 -20.60 -25.07 21.17
CA SER A 173 -20.98 -24.03 22.14
C SER A 173 -22.31 -23.41 21.76
N ASP A 174 -23.40 -23.91 22.37
CA ASP A 174 -24.79 -23.43 22.25
C ASP A 174 -25.00 -21.96 22.69
N SER A 175 -23.93 -21.18 22.88
CA SER A 175 -23.97 -19.74 23.09
C SER A 175 -24.05 -19.03 21.74
N ASP A 176 -25.24 -19.03 21.14
CA ASP A 176 -25.63 -18.40 19.85
C ASP A 176 -25.55 -16.85 19.85
N ASP A 177 -24.81 -16.25 20.79
CA ASP A 177 -24.71 -14.79 20.98
C ASP A 177 -23.54 -14.14 20.22
N SER A 178 -22.88 -14.86 19.31
CA SER A 178 -21.79 -14.25 18.54
C SER A 178 -22.37 -13.29 17.48
N LEU A 179 -22.36 -12.00 17.81
CA LEU A 179 -22.80 -10.95 16.89
C LEU A 179 -22.08 -11.10 15.53
N PRO A 180 -22.81 -10.90 14.41
CA PRO A 180 -22.21 -10.96 13.09
C PRO A 180 -21.01 -10.02 12.97
N PRO A 181 -19.97 -10.39 12.20
CA PRO A 181 -18.80 -9.54 12.05
C PRO A 181 -19.19 -8.23 11.39
N PRO A 182 -18.60 -7.09 11.83
CA PRO A 182 -18.90 -5.80 11.24
C PRO A 182 -18.53 -5.75 9.76
N GLU A 183 -19.22 -4.91 9.01
CA GLU A 183 -19.16 -4.90 7.55
C GLU A 183 -17.76 -4.63 6.98
N TRP A 184 -16.98 -3.74 7.61
CA TRP A 184 -15.58 -3.49 7.25
C TRP A 184 -14.71 -4.75 7.36
N LEU A 185 -14.94 -5.56 8.40
CA LEU A 185 -14.19 -6.79 8.64
C LEU A 185 -14.55 -7.85 7.60
N ARG A 186 -15.82 -7.93 7.22
CA ARG A 186 -16.27 -8.82 6.14
C ARG A 186 -15.52 -8.51 4.84
N ARG A 187 -15.47 -7.25 4.42
CA ARG A 187 -14.76 -6.83 3.19
C ARG A 187 -13.28 -7.20 3.20
N MET A 188 -12.62 -7.03 4.35
CA MET A 188 -11.22 -7.45 4.55
C MET A 188 -11.03 -8.95 4.33
N LEU A 189 -11.88 -9.77 4.96
CA LEU A 189 -11.80 -11.22 4.86
C LEU A 189 -12.21 -11.73 3.47
N CYS A 190 -13.17 -11.08 2.81
CA CYS A 190 -13.53 -11.35 1.42
C CYS A 190 -12.35 -11.13 0.46
N CYS A 191 -11.59 -10.05 0.63
CA CYS A 191 -10.36 -9.82 -0.13
C CYS A 191 -9.36 -10.96 0.09
N ALA A 192 -9.09 -11.32 1.35
CA ALA A 192 -8.15 -12.38 1.66
C ALA A 192 -8.58 -13.74 1.11
N ARG A 193 -9.88 -14.05 1.17
CA ARG A 193 -10.43 -15.29 0.63
C ARG A 193 -10.33 -15.35 -0.88
N TRP A 194 -10.59 -14.24 -1.57
CA TRP A 194 -10.41 -14.13 -3.03
C TRP A 194 -8.97 -14.46 -3.42
N GLU A 195 -7.99 -13.84 -2.74
CA GLU A 195 -6.57 -14.08 -3.00
C GLU A 195 -6.19 -15.55 -2.73
N ALA A 196 -6.73 -16.16 -1.67
CA ALA A 196 -6.53 -17.59 -1.41
C ALA A 196 -7.08 -18.48 -2.54
N ALA A 197 -8.30 -18.23 -3.01
CA ALA A 197 -8.92 -19.03 -4.07
C ALA A 197 -8.21 -18.88 -5.43
N HIS A 198 -7.86 -17.65 -5.82
CA HIS A 198 -7.29 -17.38 -7.14
C HIS A 198 -5.84 -17.85 -7.28
N ASN A 199 -5.09 -17.86 -6.17
CA ASN A 199 -3.68 -18.27 -6.20
C ASN A 199 -3.48 -19.76 -5.90
N SER A 200 -4.54 -20.48 -5.50
CA SER A 200 -4.49 -21.94 -5.32
C SER A 200 -4.21 -22.71 -6.61
N HIS A 201 -4.52 -22.11 -7.77
CA HIS A 201 -4.41 -22.77 -9.09
C HIS A 201 -3.14 -22.40 -9.87
N ALA A 202 -2.25 -21.58 -9.31
CA ALA A 202 -1.03 -21.21 -10.01
C ALA A 202 -0.13 -22.45 -10.18
N PRO A 203 0.10 -22.95 -11.42
CA PRO A 203 0.80 -24.22 -11.66
C PRO A 203 2.25 -24.20 -11.18
N THR A 204 2.82 -23.02 -10.98
CA THR A 204 4.19 -22.82 -10.52
C THR A 204 4.34 -22.89 -9.00
N ARG A 205 3.24 -22.83 -8.23
CA ARG A 205 3.26 -22.80 -6.75
C ARG A 205 2.06 -23.58 -6.17
N PRO A 206 2.07 -24.92 -6.24
CA PRO A 206 0.95 -25.76 -5.79
C PRO A 206 0.64 -25.69 -4.27
N SER A 207 1.41 -24.92 -3.49
CA SER A 207 1.20 -24.68 -2.06
C SER A 207 1.30 -23.20 -1.69
N ALA A 208 0.86 -22.31 -2.59
CA ALA A 208 0.87 -20.87 -2.36
C ALA A 208 0.05 -20.52 -1.11
N THR A 209 0.74 -20.29 0.01
CA THR A 209 0.08 -19.93 1.27
C THR A 209 -0.25 -18.44 1.26
N VAL A 210 -1.51 -18.11 1.54
CA VAL A 210 -1.97 -16.73 1.75
C VAL A 210 -2.05 -16.44 3.24
N LEU A 211 -1.38 -15.38 3.66
CA LEU A 211 -1.37 -14.92 5.06
C LEU A 211 -2.14 -13.61 5.19
N VAL A 212 -2.89 -13.46 6.28
CA VAL A 212 -3.44 -12.17 6.71
C VAL A 212 -2.51 -11.63 7.79
N ALA A 213 -1.77 -10.57 7.47
CA ALA A 213 -0.85 -9.94 8.40
C ALA A 213 -1.58 -8.94 9.30
N VAL A 214 -1.37 -9.08 10.61
CA VAL A 214 -1.92 -8.20 11.65
C VAL A 214 -0.79 -7.77 12.56
N ALA A 215 -0.72 -6.50 12.97
CA ALA A 215 0.32 -6.07 13.89
C ALA A 215 0.20 -6.81 15.22
N GLU A 216 1.30 -7.25 15.80
CA GLU A 216 1.31 -7.78 17.17
C GLU A 216 1.05 -6.62 18.15
N SER A 217 0.12 -6.81 19.10
CA SER A 217 -0.23 -5.78 20.09
C SER A 217 0.87 -5.72 21.15
N GLY A 218 2.04 -5.20 20.77
CA GLY A 218 3.22 -5.13 21.62
C GLY A 218 3.31 -3.86 22.45
N VAL A 219 2.33 -2.95 22.34
CA VAL A 219 2.26 -1.79 23.22
C VAL A 219 1.23 -2.12 24.29
N PRO A 220 1.65 -2.54 25.51
CA PRO A 220 0.78 -2.34 26.65
C PRO A 220 0.46 -0.85 26.64
N VAL A 221 -0.77 -0.50 26.31
CA VAL A 221 -1.24 0.87 26.50
C VAL A 221 -1.07 1.08 27.99
N ASP A 222 -0.09 1.90 28.39
CA ASP A 222 0.15 2.20 29.79
C ASP A 222 -1.20 2.58 30.39
N ALA A 223 -1.72 1.69 31.25
CA ALA A 223 -3.10 1.70 31.73
C ALA A 223 -3.42 2.96 32.55
N THR A 224 -2.45 3.85 32.72
CA THR A 224 -2.49 5.10 33.48
C THR A 224 -3.09 6.25 32.69
N THR A 225 -3.27 6.15 31.37
CA THR A 225 -3.94 7.20 30.59
C THR A 225 -5.32 6.71 30.16
N GLU A 226 -6.39 7.31 30.70
CA GLU A 226 -7.77 7.12 30.26
C GLU A 226 -7.95 7.61 28.81
N PHE A 227 -7.42 6.85 27.86
CA PHE A 227 -7.63 7.11 26.45
C PHE A 227 -9.02 6.59 26.08
N VAL A 228 -9.97 7.50 25.88
CA VAL A 228 -11.28 7.15 25.30
C VAL A 228 -11.02 6.78 23.84
N PRO A 229 -11.11 5.49 23.44
CA PRO A 229 -10.83 5.10 22.07
C PRO A 229 -11.81 5.80 21.13
N GLY A 230 -11.28 6.36 20.06
CA GLY A 230 -12.09 6.91 18.99
C GLY A 230 -12.99 5.82 18.38
N ARG A 231 -14.14 6.22 17.83
CA ARG A 231 -15.12 5.32 17.20
C ARG A 231 -14.51 4.36 16.18
N ASN A 232 -13.40 4.75 15.54
CA ASN A 232 -12.76 3.98 14.46
C ASN A 232 -11.45 3.31 14.91
N ASP A 233 -11.02 3.47 16.16
CA ASP A 233 -9.70 3.03 16.61
C ASP A 233 -9.59 1.50 16.61
N CYS A 234 -10.70 0.80 16.87
CA CYS A 234 -10.81 -0.66 16.79
C CYS A 234 -10.61 -1.24 15.38
N ARG A 235 -10.53 -0.40 14.34
CA ARG A 235 -10.18 -0.84 12.98
C ARG A 235 -8.66 -0.89 12.77
N ALA A 236 -7.88 -0.27 13.66
CA ALA A 236 -6.43 -0.18 13.56
C ALA A 236 -5.70 -1.11 14.54
N ASP A 237 -6.40 -1.73 15.50
CA ASP A 237 -5.78 -2.61 16.50
C ASP A 237 -5.56 -4.05 15.98
N GLY A 238 -6.30 -4.43 14.95
CA GLY A 238 -6.30 -5.78 14.39
C GLY A 238 -6.97 -6.84 15.27
N ALA A 239 -7.57 -6.47 16.40
CA ALA A 239 -8.12 -7.40 17.39
C ALA A 239 -9.20 -8.31 16.79
N LEU A 240 -10.16 -7.72 16.07
CA LEU A 240 -11.21 -8.49 15.41
C LEU A 240 -10.67 -9.39 14.29
N ILE A 241 -9.63 -8.95 13.55
CA ILE A 241 -9.01 -9.78 12.52
C ILE A 241 -8.40 -11.04 13.15
N ARG A 242 -7.72 -10.92 14.30
CA ARG A 242 -7.16 -12.09 14.99
C ARG A 242 -8.22 -13.10 15.43
N VAL A 243 -9.39 -12.62 15.85
CA VAL A 243 -10.51 -13.48 16.26
C VAL A 243 -11.17 -14.17 15.06
N TRP A 244 -11.33 -13.46 13.94
CA TRP A 244 -12.12 -13.94 12.80
C TRP A 244 -11.31 -14.70 11.75
N VAL A 245 -10.04 -14.37 11.51
CA VAL A 245 -9.22 -15.08 10.51
C VAL A 245 -9.16 -16.59 10.74
N PRO A 246 -8.93 -17.10 11.98
CA PRO A 246 -8.92 -18.54 12.23
C PRO A 246 -10.25 -19.25 11.95
N ARG A 247 -11.37 -18.50 11.92
CA ARG A 247 -12.70 -19.06 11.62
C ARG A 247 -12.96 -19.18 10.13
N VAL A 248 -12.16 -18.53 9.28
CA VAL A 248 -12.32 -18.57 7.82
C VAL A 248 -11.41 -19.63 7.24
N SER A 249 -12.00 -20.64 6.61
CA SER A 249 -11.23 -21.75 6.02
C SER A 249 -10.28 -21.27 4.92
N GLY A 250 -9.04 -21.78 4.97
CA GLY A 250 -7.98 -21.49 4.00
C GLY A 250 -7.22 -20.18 4.25
N LEU A 251 -7.54 -19.44 5.31
CA LEU A 251 -6.75 -18.27 5.72
C LEU A 251 -5.86 -18.62 6.92
N ARG A 252 -4.68 -17.98 6.97
CA ARG A 252 -3.75 -18.10 8.09
C ARG A 252 -3.37 -16.72 8.59
N LEU A 253 -3.33 -16.56 9.91
CA LEU A 253 -2.93 -15.32 10.55
C LEU A 253 -1.40 -15.24 10.60
N PHE A 254 -0.84 -14.05 10.36
CA PHE A 254 0.57 -13.74 10.60
C PHE A 254 0.69 -12.51 11.50
N ALA A 255 1.38 -12.65 12.63
CA ALA A 255 1.60 -11.55 13.57
C ALA A 255 2.84 -10.73 13.15
N ALA A 256 2.61 -9.54 12.62
CA ALA A 256 3.66 -8.61 12.24
C ALA A 256 4.13 -7.83 13.47
N ARG A 257 5.32 -8.15 13.98
CA ARG A 257 5.85 -7.46 15.14
C ARG A 257 6.20 -6.00 14.80
N PRO A 258 5.86 -5.02 15.65
CA PRO A 258 6.28 -3.64 15.45
C PRO A 258 7.81 -3.57 15.48
N SER A 259 8.41 -2.91 14.47
CA SER A 259 9.84 -2.62 14.51
C SER A 259 10.07 -1.60 15.63
N ALA A 260 11.00 -1.88 16.54
CA ALA A 260 11.40 -0.94 17.60
C ALA A 260 12.11 0.32 17.06
N ALA A 261 11.99 0.60 15.76
CA ALA A 261 12.52 1.74 15.03
C ALA A 261 11.93 3.05 15.59
N GLY A 262 12.53 3.51 16.67
CA GLY A 262 12.12 4.64 17.48
C GLY A 262 12.93 4.71 18.78
N ALA A 263 13.37 3.55 19.29
CA ALA A 263 14.50 3.52 20.22
C ALA A 263 15.77 3.81 19.39
N GLY A 264 16.10 5.08 19.23
CA GLY A 264 17.44 5.46 18.83
C GLY A 264 18.46 4.74 19.74
N PRO A 265 19.72 4.56 19.29
CA PRO A 265 20.75 3.77 19.99
C PRO A 265 21.15 4.26 21.42
N GLY A 266 20.32 5.05 22.11
CA GLY A 266 20.51 5.50 23.49
C GLY A 266 19.31 5.34 24.43
N SER A 267 18.19 4.71 24.01
CA SER A 267 17.03 4.48 24.89
C SER A 267 17.24 3.24 25.77
N LYS A 268 17.89 3.41 26.94
CA LYS A 268 18.06 2.37 27.98
C LYS A 268 16.76 2.13 28.77
N PHE A 269 15.65 1.83 28.10
CA PHE A 269 14.48 1.32 28.79
C PHE A 269 14.60 -0.20 28.84
N ASP A 270 14.74 -0.74 30.04
CA ASP A 270 14.94 -2.17 30.30
C ASP A 270 13.80 -2.98 29.68
N ARG A 271 14.13 -3.75 28.64
CA ARG A 271 13.24 -4.79 28.11
C ARG A 271 13.13 -5.88 29.18
N LEU A 272 11.94 -6.02 29.78
CA LEU A 272 11.62 -7.18 30.59
C LEU A 272 11.72 -8.48 29.75
N PRO A 273 12.21 -9.59 30.33
CA PRO A 273 12.42 -10.85 29.62
C PRO A 273 11.10 -11.41 29.05
N ALA A 274 11.19 -12.00 27.86
CA ALA A 274 10.06 -12.52 27.09
C ALA A 274 9.21 -13.56 27.86
N ASP A 275 9.82 -14.24 28.83
CA ASP A 275 9.21 -15.31 29.61
C ASP A 275 8.17 -14.78 30.61
N ALA A 276 8.21 -13.49 30.95
CA ALA A 276 7.22 -12.83 31.81
C ALA A 276 5.85 -12.66 31.13
N TYR A 277 5.79 -12.68 29.79
CA TYR A 277 4.56 -12.45 29.04
C TYR A 277 3.74 -13.72 28.78
N ALA A 278 4.36 -14.91 28.83
CA ALA A 278 3.67 -16.19 28.65
C ALA A 278 2.70 -16.51 29.80
N SER A 279 2.96 -15.97 31.00
CA SER A 279 2.11 -16.21 32.18
C SER A 279 0.90 -15.28 32.26
N LEU A 280 0.89 -14.15 31.55
CA LEU A 280 -0.23 -13.20 31.49
C LEU A 280 -1.26 -13.54 30.40
N ALA A 281 -0.86 -14.30 29.38
CA ALA A 281 -1.77 -14.76 28.32
C ALA A 281 -2.73 -15.88 28.78
N ALA A 282 -2.39 -16.58 29.87
CA ALA A 282 -3.21 -17.65 30.46
C ALA A 282 -4.39 -17.12 31.29
N GLU A 283 -4.46 -15.81 31.55
CA GLU A 283 -5.50 -15.18 32.38
C GLU A 283 -6.25 -14.07 31.60
N MET A 284 -6.42 -14.24 30.28
CA MET A 284 -7.33 -13.38 29.52
C MET A 284 -8.78 -13.81 29.78
N VAL A 285 -9.43 -13.11 30.70
CA VAL A 285 -10.90 -13.09 30.82
C VAL A 285 -11.47 -12.60 29.47
N PRO A 286 -12.49 -13.26 28.90
CA PRO A 286 -13.09 -12.84 27.64
C PRO A 286 -13.57 -11.38 27.76
N ILE A 287 -13.08 -10.53 26.87
CA ILE A 287 -13.58 -9.16 26.72
C ILE A 287 -15.02 -9.27 26.22
N VAL A 288 -15.96 -9.13 27.15
CA VAL A 288 -17.38 -8.90 26.83
C VAL A 288 -17.43 -7.57 26.07
N ALA A 289 -17.86 -7.62 24.81
CA ALA A 289 -18.09 -6.41 24.03
C ALA A 289 -19.05 -5.49 24.83
N PRO A 290 -18.81 -4.17 24.91
CA PRO A 290 -19.71 -3.27 25.63
C PRO A 290 -21.11 -3.29 24.98
N THR A 291 -22.05 -4.00 25.62
CA THR A 291 -23.44 -4.20 25.16
C THR A 291 -24.34 -2.99 25.41
N THR A 292 -23.83 -1.77 25.28
CA THR A 292 -24.68 -0.57 25.37
C THR A 292 -24.36 0.39 24.24
N VAL A 293 -24.97 0.13 23.09
CA VAL A 293 -25.31 1.21 22.17
C VAL A 293 -26.34 2.08 22.91
N PRO A 294 -26.07 3.36 23.21
CA PRO A 294 -27.10 4.23 23.75
C PRO A 294 -28.22 4.34 22.70
N ARG A 295 -29.34 3.69 23.01
CA ARG A 295 -30.59 3.81 22.25
C ARG A 295 -30.98 5.28 22.32
N ALA A 296 -30.77 6.01 21.23
CA ALA A 296 -31.20 7.40 21.10
C ALA A 296 -32.71 7.44 21.36
N ARG A 297 -33.08 7.93 22.53
CA ARG A 297 -34.46 8.12 22.96
C ARG A 297 -35.08 9.12 21.99
N GLY A 298 -36.05 8.65 21.21
CA GLY A 298 -36.82 9.49 20.31
C GLY A 298 -37.44 10.64 21.10
N LYS A 299 -36.99 11.86 20.79
CA LYS A 299 -37.79 13.06 21.02
C LYS A 299 -38.52 13.35 19.73
N GLN A 300 -39.78 12.93 19.68
CA GLN A 300 -40.76 13.60 18.86
C GLN A 300 -40.84 15.05 19.33
N LEU A 301 -40.33 15.97 18.54
CA LEU A 301 -40.68 17.39 18.60
C LEU A 301 -40.58 17.92 17.17
N PHE A 302 -41.59 17.58 16.37
CA PHE A 302 -41.96 18.32 15.18
C PHE A 302 -43.33 18.91 15.49
N ASP A 303 -43.32 20.18 15.85
CA ASP A 303 -44.52 21.01 15.96
C ASP A 303 -44.56 21.86 14.69
N PRO A 304 -45.41 21.55 13.69
CA PRO A 304 -45.45 22.27 12.43
C PRO A 304 -46.48 23.38 12.54
N LYS A 305 -46.18 24.43 13.31
CA LYS A 305 -46.97 25.68 13.38
C LYS A 305 -46.22 26.76 14.18
N SER A 306 -45.23 27.39 13.56
CA SER A 306 -44.82 28.73 13.97
C SER A 306 -44.45 29.51 12.72
N ASP A 307 -45.46 30.17 12.18
CA ASP A 307 -45.31 31.31 11.28
C ASP A 307 -44.65 32.44 12.08
N ASP A 308 -43.33 32.56 12.00
CA ASP A 308 -42.63 33.77 12.43
C ASP A 308 -41.69 34.24 11.33
N ALA A 309 -42.18 35.26 10.65
CA ALA A 309 -41.47 36.10 9.71
C ALA A 309 -40.29 36.78 10.42
N TYR A 310 -39.07 36.33 10.12
CA TYR A 310 -37.86 37.13 10.34
C TYR A 310 -37.22 37.46 9.00
N SER A 311 -37.61 38.62 8.50
CA SER A 311 -36.87 39.46 7.57
C SER A 311 -35.48 39.73 8.14
N TYR A 312 -34.43 39.24 7.49
CA TYR A 312 -33.10 39.82 7.61
C TYR A 312 -32.65 40.31 6.24
N ALA A 313 -32.51 41.64 6.19
CA ALA A 313 -32.05 42.39 5.06
C ALA A 313 -30.62 42.02 4.68
N ASP A 314 -30.47 41.94 3.36
CA ASP A 314 -29.27 42.00 2.55
C ASP A 314 -28.42 43.25 2.87
N PRO A 315 -27.10 43.09 3.04
CA PRO A 315 -26.18 44.12 2.59
C PRO A 315 -25.09 43.53 1.69
N LEU A 316 -25.26 43.79 0.38
CA LEU A 316 -24.26 44.38 -0.52
C LEU A 316 -22.80 44.31 -0.01
N HIS A 317 -22.01 43.43 -0.62
CA HIS A 317 -20.54 43.54 -0.59
C HIS A 317 -19.97 43.56 -2.01
N PRO A 318 -19.08 44.51 -2.37
CA PRO A 318 -18.60 44.68 -3.72
C PRO A 318 -17.31 43.88 -4.01
N ASP A 319 -17.12 43.64 -5.31
CA ASP A 319 -15.86 43.55 -6.05
C ASP A 319 -14.85 42.43 -5.71
N SER A 320 -14.96 41.35 -6.49
CA SER A 320 -13.85 40.42 -6.77
C SER A 320 -13.18 40.75 -8.10
N PRO A 321 -11.85 40.92 -8.18
CA PRO A 321 -11.17 41.21 -9.44
C PRO A 321 -11.08 39.96 -10.34
N ARG A 322 -11.53 40.14 -11.59
CA ARG A 322 -11.40 39.22 -12.71
C ARG A 322 -9.92 39.02 -13.05
N PHE A 323 -9.39 37.81 -12.87
CA PHE A 323 -8.15 37.38 -13.51
C PHE A 323 -8.44 36.84 -14.92
N SER A 324 -8.15 37.67 -15.91
CA SER A 324 -8.13 37.34 -17.33
C SER A 324 -6.96 36.40 -17.63
N ARG A 325 -7.29 35.19 -18.10
CA ARG A 325 -6.33 34.25 -18.71
C ARG A 325 -6.00 34.72 -20.12
N THR A 326 -4.76 35.12 -20.37
CA THR A 326 -4.17 35.21 -21.71
C THR A 326 -3.50 33.88 -22.07
N ALA A 327 -3.90 33.31 -23.19
CA ALA A 327 -3.28 32.12 -23.78
C ALA A 327 -2.05 32.52 -24.61
N PRO A 328 -0.89 31.86 -24.48
CA PRO A 328 0.20 32.01 -25.43
C PRO A 328 0.04 31.06 -26.62
N ALA A 329 0.36 31.61 -27.81
CA ALA A 329 0.31 31.01 -29.14
C ALA A 329 1.32 29.85 -29.34
N PRO A 330 1.11 28.98 -30.34
CA PRO A 330 1.99 27.85 -30.63
C PRO A 330 3.29 28.31 -31.32
N ALA A 331 4.43 27.84 -30.78
CA ALA A 331 5.75 28.05 -31.37
C ALA A 331 6.01 27.07 -32.53
N THR A 332 6.45 27.65 -33.64
CA THR A 332 6.81 27.06 -34.93
C THR A 332 8.09 26.22 -34.82
N VAL A 333 8.07 24.99 -35.37
CA VAL A 333 9.22 24.09 -35.49
C VAL A 333 10.00 24.43 -36.77
N PRO A 334 11.32 24.64 -36.73
CA PRO A 334 12.13 24.68 -37.95
C PRO A 334 12.63 23.28 -38.34
N LEU A 335 12.30 22.87 -39.57
CA LEU A 335 12.97 21.78 -40.28
C LEU A 335 14.45 22.13 -40.47
N ALA A 336 15.35 21.26 -39.99
CA ALA A 336 16.78 21.31 -40.32
C ALA A 336 17.20 20.07 -41.11
N ARG A 337 18.08 20.34 -42.07
CA ARG A 337 18.44 19.57 -43.26
C ARG A 337 19.35 18.36 -42.99
N LYS A 338 19.24 17.39 -43.91
CA LYS A 338 20.28 16.41 -44.28
C LYS A 338 21.64 17.08 -44.50
N PRO A 339 22.73 16.35 -44.22
CA PRO A 339 23.76 16.15 -45.24
C PRO A 339 24.06 14.67 -45.46
N GLY A 340 24.30 14.33 -46.73
CA GLY A 340 24.78 13.00 -47.14
C GLY A 340 26.31 12.92 -47.17
N SER A 341 26.79 11.90 -47.91
CA SER A 341 28.19 11.56 -48.19
C SER A 341 28.90 10.83 -47.04
N SER A 342 29.75 9.82 -47.20
CA SER A 342 30.19 8.91 -48.25
C SER A 342 31.30 8.11 -47.57
N GLY A 343 31.35 6.78 -47.69
CA GLY A 343 32.40 6.02 -47.01
C GLY A 343 32.44 4.54 -47.35
N THR A 344 33.14 4.24 -48.44
CA THR A 344 33.67 2.94 -48.88
C THR A 344 34.41 2.17 -47.77
N GLY A 345 34.25 0.85 -47.72
CA GLY A 345 35.10 0.00 -46.88
C GLY A 345 34.75 -1.48 -46.94
N ALA A 346 35.23 -2.16 -47.99
CA ALA A 346 35.18 -3.60 -48.17
C ALA A 346 35.95 -4.35 -47.05
N ARG A 347 35.33 -5.38 -46.46
CA ARG A 347 36.01 -6.61 -46.00
C ARG A 347 35.07 -7.80 -46.11
N LYS A 348 35.39 -8.69 -47.06
CA LYS A 348 34.93 -10.09 -47.08
C LYS A 348 35.49 -10.79 -45.84
N ARG A 349 34.63 -11.44 -45.06
CA ARG A 349 34.99 -12.59 -44.22
C ARG A 349 33.93 -13.65 -44.44
N ASP A 350 34.38 -14.73 -45.07
CA ASP A 350 33.68 -16.00 -45.15
C ASP A 350 33.66 -16.62 -43.75
N GLU A 351 32.50 -16.59 -43.09
CA GLU A 351 32.20 -17.51 -41.99
C GLU A 351 30.89 -18.22 -42.33
N GLN A 352 30.99 -19.53 -42.52
CA GLN A 352 29.87 -20.42 -42.76
C GLN A 352 28.94 -20.42 -41.53
N PRO A 353 27.65 -20.11 -41.69
CA PRO A 353 26.69 -20.30 -40.61
C PRO A 353 26.34 -21.79 -40.52
N LEU A 354 26.59 -22.38 -39.35
CA LEU A 354 26.02 -23.66 -38.96
C LEU A 354 24.49 -23.56 -39.04
N LEU A 355 23.91 -24.29 -39.98
CA LEU A 355 22.48 -24.43 -40.23
C LEU A 355 21.81 -25.02 -38.98
N LEU A 356 21.19 -24.16 -38.18
CA LEU A 356 20.20 -24.59 -37.21
C LEU A 356 18.96 -25.10 -37.97
N PRO A 357 18.34 -26.20 -37.53
CA PRO A 357 17.13 -26.73 -38.14
C PRO A 357 16.00 -25.69 -38.06
N PRO A 358 15.14 -25.61 -39.10
CA PRO A 358 14.04 -24.66 -39.13
C PRO A 358 13.06 -24.92 -37.98
N PRO A 359 12.46 -23.86 -37.40
CA PRO A 359 11.46 -24.00 -36.35
C PRO A 359 10.25 -24.78 -36.88
N PRO A 360 9.57 -25.56 -36.01
CA PRO A 360 8.39 -26.31 -36.39
C PRO A 360 7.29 -25.37 -36.92
N PRO A 361 6.49 -25.82 -37.90
CA PRO A 361 5.43 -25.03 -38.47
C PRO A 361 4.45 -24.57 -37.38
N PRO A 362 3.92 -23.35 -37.47
CA PRO A 362 2.95 -22.84 -36.50
C PRO A 362 1.76 -23.79 -36.46
N GLN A 363 1.53 -24.41 -35.30
CA GLN A 363 0.33 -25.20 -35.05
C GLN A 363 -0.88 -24.30 -35.29
N GLN A 364 -1.77 -24.73 -36.19
CA GLN A 364 -3.05 -24.08 -36.44
C GLN A 364 -3.80 -23.97 -35.10
N GLN A 365 -3.84 -22.77 -34.54
CA GLN A 365 -4.68 -22.47 -33.41
C GLN A 365 -6.13 -22.67 -33.85
N GLN A 366 -6.79 -23.67 -33.24
CA GLN A 366 -8.22 -23.88 -33.38
C GLN A 366 -8.93 -22.57 -33.08
N SER A 367 -9.73 -22.12 -34.04
CA SER A 367 -10.56 -20.92 -33.95
C SER A 367 -11.47 -21.01 -32.74
N GLN A 368 -11.10 -20.33 -31.65
CA GLN A 368 -12.00 -20.10 -30.53
C GLN A 368 -13.21 -19.32 -31.05
N GLN A 369 -14.37 -19.96 -30.97
CA GLN A 369 -15.65 -19.36 -31.32
C GLN A 369 -15.86 -18.12 -30.46
N TYR A 370 -15.86 -16.95 -31.09
CA TYR A 370 -16.25 -15.69 -30.48
C TYR A 370 -17.73 -15.78 -30.10
N HIS A 371 -18.02 -15.84 -28.81
CA HIS A 371 -19.36 -15.58 -28.31
C HIS A 371 -19.67 -14.08 -28.41
N PRO A 372 -20.81 -13.67 -28.99
CA PRO A 372 -21.14 -12.26 -29.13
C PRO A 372 -21.32 -11.61 -27.76
N VAL A 373 -20.53 -10.57 -27.50
CA VAL A 373 -20.60 -9.75 -26.29
C VAL A 373 -21.97 -9.08 -26.25
N ARG A 374 -22.79 -9.44 -25.26
CA ARG A 374 -24.06 -8.77 -24.99
C ARG A 374 -23.76 -7.41 -24.37
N VAL A 375 -23.98 -6.34 -25.12
CA VAL A 375 -23.88 -4.97 -24.63
C VAL A 375 -25.11 -4.68 -23.76
N VAL A 376 -24.93 -4.66 -22.45
CA VAL A 376 -25.97 -4.21 -21.50
C VAL A 376 -25.85 -2.69 -21.37
N ARG A 377 -26.83 -1.97 -21.93
CA ARG A 377 -26.91 -0.52 -21.80
C ARG A 377 -27.54 -0.19 -20.44
N VAL A 378 -26.74 0.35 -19.53
CA VAL A 378 -27.23 0.84 -18.23
C VAL A 378 -27.92 2.19 -18.48
N LEU A 379 -29.26 2.19 -18.42
CA LEU A 379 -30.05 3.41 -18.53
C LEU A 379 -29.91 4.25 -17.26
N ALA A 380 -29.77 5.56 -17.44
CA ALA A 380 -29.76 6.49 -16.32
C ALA A 380 -31.16 6.56 -15.69
N ARG A 381 -31.21 6.83 -14.38
CA ARG A 381 -32.44 6.91 -13.58
C ARG A 381 -33.38 7.98 -14.17
N GLY A 382 -34.38 7.57 -14.95
CA GLY A 382 -35.37 8.46 -15.57
C GLY A 382 -35.68 8.21 -17.04
N GLU A 383 -34.88 7.42 -17.77
CA GLU A 383 -35.22 7.02 -19.14
C GLU A 383 -36.32 5.95 -19.15
N LYS A 384 -37.48 6.29 -19.74
CA LYS A 384 -38.53 5.31 -20.07
C LYS A 384 -38.21 4.73 -21.45
N LEU A 385 -38.25 3.41 -21.55
CA LEU A 385 -38.28 2.71 -22.84
C LEU A 385 -39.66 2.95 -23.48
N ASP A 386 -39.67 3.59 -24.64
CA ASP A 386 -40.84 3.55 -25.51
C ASP A 386 -40.96 2.13 -26.11
N PRO A 387 -42.19 1.59 -26.20
CA PRO A 387 -42.46 0.19 -26.54
C PRO A 387 -42.10 -0.21 -27.97
#